data_AF-A0A946MV97-F1
#
_entry.id   AF-A0A946MV97-F1
#
_cell.length_a   1.000
_cell.length_b   1.000
_cell.length_c   1.000
_cell.angle_alpha   90.00
_cell.angle_beta   90.00
_cell.angle_gamma   90.00
#
_symmetry.space_group_name_H-M   'P 1'
#
loop_
_entity.id
_entity.type
_entity.pdbx_description
1 polymer ?
#
loop_
_entity_poly.entity_id
_entity_poly.type
_entity_poly.pdbx_seq_one_letter_code
_entity_poly.pdbx_strand_id
1 'polypeptide(L)'
;MDKLTRQFFGDAKKVVLHPSEKAQVWDQISMRASSSPVKLSSLEKAESFAGITRHMQRNPLKVQKHPLQHFFALHRVGAMAMCAVLLMGAGGGGAVYAAEDAMPEDILYPVKLHVNERFMGAMHRTPERKVEWDQRRLDRRLHEAEHLSQSSGLTEVRREMLEQRIEKRVESFQEHIERVPEERRAVLEEKFQARFEKHQEFLEKLDSGEVTRGEMQKFKKRMLDVHSRVRKPRDIYPKNEVRLEQGVTGRKRMDIQNGQNVAPRPSRDLPLRGELRRR
;
A
#
# COMPACT_ATOMS: atom_id res chain seq x y z
N MET A 1 -34.17 -12.24 55.71
CA MET A 1 -34.50 -13.36 54.80
C MET A 1 -34.87 -14.54 55.66
N ASP A 2 -36.13 -14.97 55.59
CA ASP A 2 -36.66 -16.02 56.44
C ASP A 2 -36.10 -17.41 56.11
N LYS A 3 -36.03 -18.28 57.12
CA LYS A 3 -35.49 -19.65 57.01
C LYS A 3 -36.13 -20.44 55.85
N LEU A 4 -37.42 -20.21 55.61
CA LEU A 4 -38.19 -20.80 54.52
C LEU A 4 -37.69 -20.39 53.13
N THR A 5 -37.31 -19.12 52.92
CA THR A 5 -36.84 -18.67 51.60
C THR A 5 -35.46 -19.23 51.27
N ARG A 6 -34.57 -19.35 52.26
CA ARG A 6 -33.27 -20.03 52.07
C ARG A 6 -33.43 -21.50 51.71
N GLN A 7 -34.34 -22.21 52.37
CA GLN A 7 -34.59 -23.61 52.09
C GLN A 7 -35.16 -23.80 50.68
N PHE A 8 -36.15 -22.96 50.31
CA PHE A 8 -36.74 -22.97 48.97
C PHE A 8 -35.69 -22.78 47.86
N PHE A 9 -34.80 -21.78 47.97
CA PHE A 9 -33.75 -21.57 46.97
C PHE A 9 -32.67 -22.66 46.99
N GLY A 10 -32.40 -23.27 48.15
CA GLY A 10 -31.50 -24.40 48.27
C GLY A 10 -32.00 -25.65 47.55
N ASP A 11 -33.29 -25.92 47.66
CA ASP A 11 -33.94 -27.08 47.03
C ASP A 11 -34.14 -26.84 45.53
N ALA A 12 -34.54 -25.62 45.12
CA ALA A 12 -34.68 -25.25 43.71
C ALA A 12 -33.37 -25.40 42.91
N LYS A 13 -32.21 -25.17 43.55
CA LYS A 13 -30.90 -25.27 42.90
C LYS A 13 -30.47 -26.72 42.61
N LYS A 14 -31.11 -27.70 43.25
CA LYS A 14 -30.82 -29.13 43.11
C LYS A 14 -31.73 -29.82 42.08
N VAL A 15 -32.77 -29.14 41.61
CA VAL A 15 -33.68 -29.67 40.60
C VAL A 15 -32.98 -29.63 39.23
N VAL A 16 -32.71 -30.80 38.66
CA VAL A 16 -32.20 -30.96 37.30
C VAL A 16 -33.37 -31.35 36.40
N LEU A 17 -33.86 -30.40 35.60
CA LEU A 17 -34.96 -30.63 34.66
C LEU A 17 -34.45 -31.30 33.37
N HIS A 18 -35.19 -32.29 32.88
CA HIS A 18 -34.93 -32.89 31.57
C HIS A 18 -35.20 -31.86 30.45
N PRO A 19 -34.53 -31.90 29.29
CA PRO A 19 -34.71 -30.90 28.23
C PRO A 19 -36.17 -30.68 27.79
N SER A 20 -36.99 -31.74 27.79
CA SER A 20 -38.43 -31.68 27.47
C SER A 20 -39.25 -30.94 28.53
N GLU A 21 -38.96 -31.17 29.82
CA GLU A 21 -39.61 -30.47 30.93
C GLU A 21 -39.21 -29.00 30.92
N LYS A 22 -37.94 -28.71 30.63
CA LYS A 22 -37.46 -27.35 30.47
C LYS A 22 -38.21 -26.62 29.35
N ALA A 23 -38.45 -27.29 28.22
CA ALA A 23 -39.24 -26.73 27.13
C ALA A 23 -40.69 -26.44 27.54
N GLN A 24 -41.35 -27.36 28.26
CA GLN A 24 -42.71 -27.15 28.77
C GLN A 24 -42.77 -26.00 29.79
N VAL A 25 -41.80 -25.89 30.68
CA VAL A 25 -41.69 -24.78 31.64
C VAL A 25 -41.48 -23.46 30.90
N TRP A 26 -40.63 -23.43 29.87
CA TRP A 26 -40.45 -22.24 29.04
C TRP A 26 -41.72 -21.85 28.30
N ASP A 27 -42.49 -22.81 27.81
CA ASP A 27 -43.76 -22.57 27.12
C ASP A 27 -44.82 -22.01 28.07
N GLN A 28 -44.91 -22.53 29.29
CA GLN A 28 -45.80 -21.97 30.32
C GLN A 28 -45.38 -20.57 30.77
N ILE A 29 -44.07 -20.33 30.93
CA ILE A 29 -43.52 -19.02 31.28
C ILE A 29 -43.78 -18.03 30.14
N SER A 30 -43.57 -18.41 28.88
CA SER A 30 -43.79 -17.54 27.72
C SER A 30 -45.26 -17.18 27.58
N MET A 31 -46.17 -18.14 27.76
CA MET A 31 -47.63 -17.91 27.78
C MET A 31 -48.06 -16.95 28.91
N ARG A 32 -47.48 -17.08 30.10
CA ARG A 32 -47.76 -16.20 31.24
C ARG A 32 -47.12 -14.81 31.09
N ALA A 33 -45.92 -14.73 30.55
CA ALA A 33 -45.24 -13.47 30.24
C ALA A 33 -45.94 -12.71 29.11
N SER A 34 -46.56 -13.42 28.16
CA SER A 34 -47.30 -12.83 27.04
C SER A 34 -48.70 -12.33 27.43
N SER A 35 -49.31 -12.89 28.48
CA SER A 35 -50.66 -12.52 28.94
C SER A 35 -50.69 -11.34 29.91
N SER A 36 -49.54 -10.92 30.44
CA SER A 36 -49.41 -9.70 31.24
C SER A 36 -48.46 -8.73 30.53
N PRO A 37 -48.95 -7.83 29.66
CA PRO A 37 -48.13 -6.74 29.17
C PRO A 37 -47.80 -5.85 30.38
N VAL A 38 -46.62 -6.07 30.98
CA VAL A 38 -46.09 -5.18 32.02
C VAL A 38 -45.76 -3.86 31.34
N LYS A 39 -46.78 -3.01 31.21
CA LYS A 39 -46.63 -1.62 30.78
C LYS A 39 -46.04 -0.86 31.95
N LEU A 40 -44.71 -0.86 32.05
CA LEU A 40 -44.02 0.03 32.97
C LEU A 40 -44.35 1.46 32.55
N SER A 41 -44.87 2.24 33.48
CA SER A 41 -45.00 3.68 33.29
C SER A 41 -43.62 4.29 33.03
N SER A 42 -43.58 5.45 32.38
CA SER A 42 -42.32 6.19 32.19
C SER A 42 -41.60 6.49 33.51
N LEU A 43 -42.38 6.66 34.59
CA LEU A 43 -41.88 6.86 35.95
C LEU A 43 -41.19 5.62 36.51
N GLU A 44 -41.84 4.45 36.48
CA GLU A 44 -41.25 3.19 36.98
C GLU A 44 -40.00 2.79 36.19
N LYS A 45 -39.99 3.08 34.89
CA LYS A 45 -38.81 2.85 34.05
C LYS A 45 -37.65 3.77 34.48
N ALA A 46 -37.92 5.05 34.75
CA ALA A 46 -36.91 5.99 35.24
C ALA A 46 -36.35 5.57 36.60
N GLU A 47 -37.20 5.12 37.52
CA GLU A 47 -36.79 4.62 38.84
C GLU A 47 -35.95 3.34 38.73
N SER A 48 -36.34 2.42 37.84
CA SER A 48 -35.60 1.19 37.58
C SER A 48 -34.21 1.48 37.01
N PHE A 49 -34.12 2.40 36.04
CA PHE A 49 -32.83 2.84 35.50
C PHE A 49 -31.97 3.50 36.57
N ALA A 50 -32.54 4.39 37.39
CA ALA A 50 -31.81 5.02 38.50
C ALA A 50 -31.26 3.98 39.49
N GLY A 51 -32.02 2.92 39.77
CA GLY A 51 -31.58 1.79 40.59
C GLY A 51 -30.39 1.03 39.97
N ILE A 52 -30.45 0.75 38.67
CA ILE A 52 -29.36 0.09 37.92
C ILE A 52 -28.12 0.98 37.90
N THR A 53 -28.27 2.27 37.61
CA THR A 53 -27.14 3.22 37.58
C THR A 53 -26.47 3.30 38.95
N ARG A 54 -27.26 3.38 40.03
CA ARG A 54 -26.74 3.35 41.40
C ARG A 54 -26.01 2.03 41.70
N HIS A 55 -26.50 0.90 41.20
CA HIS A 55 -25.83 -0.40 41.36
C HIS A 55 -24.51 -0.47 40.57
N MET A 56 -24.48 0.03 39.33
CA MET A 56 -23.27 0.09 38.49
C MET A 56 -22.20 1.01 39.09
N GLN A 57 -22.60 2.14 39.67
CA GLN A 57 -21.70 3.05 40.37
C GLN A 57 -21.10 2.42 41.63
N ARG A 58 -21.89 1.63 42.37
CA ARG A 58 -21.43 0.91 43.57
C ARG A 58 -20.62 -0.34 43.25
N ASN A 59 -20.80 -0.92 42.06
CA ASN A 59 -20.11 -2.12 41.61
C ASN A 59 -19.42 -1.86 40.25
N PRO A 60 -18.39 -1.00 40.20
CA PRO A 60 -17.67 -0.75 38.96
C PRO A 60 -16.96 -2.03 38.52
N LEU A 61 -17.24 -2.48 37.30
CA LEU A 61 -16.52 -3.60 36.70
C LEU A 61 -15.05 -3.18 36.52
N LYS A 62 -14.14 -3.86 37.22
CA LYS A 62 -12.71 -3.70 36.95
C LYS A 62 -12.44 -4.31 35.58
N VAL A 63 -12.29 -3.46 34.56
CA VAL A 63 -11.85 -3.88 33.23
C VAL A 63 -10.41 -4.39 33.37
N GLN A 64 -10.26 -5.69 33.58
CA GLN A 64 -8.97 -6.34 33.70
C GLN A 64 -8.33 -6.35 32.31
N LYS A 65 -7.44 -5.39 32.05
CA LYS A 65 -6.64 -5.36 30.82
C LYS A 65 -5.75 -6.58 30.82
N HIS A 66 -6.09 -7.59 30.02
CA HIS A 66 -5.35 -8.85 30.00
C HIS A 66 -4.05 -8.66 29.21
N PRO A 67 -2.87 -9.05 29.75
CA PRO A 67 -1.58 -8.84 29.08
C PRO A 67 -1.50 -9.49 27.68
N LEU A 68 -2.26 -10.58 27.47
CA LEU A 68 -2.40 -11.21 26.16
C LEU A 68 -2.96 -10.29 25.07
N GLN A 69 -3.78 -9.28 25.41
CA GLN A 69 -4.28 -8.33 24.40
C GLN A 69 -3.15 -7.51 23.77
N HIS A 70 -2.13 -7.16 24.57
CA HIS A 70 -0.94 -6.46 24.08
C HIS A 70 -0.03 -7.42 23.33
N PHE A 71 0.09 -8.67 23.79
CA PHE A 71 0.79 -9.73 23.08
C PHE A 71 0.21 -9.92 21.66
N PHE A 72 -1.10 -10.13 21.52
CA PHE A 72 -1.73 -10.29 20.21
C PHE A 72 -1.65 -9.02 19.34
N ALA A 73 -1.73 -7.82 19.92
CA ALA A 73 -1.56 -6.57 19.17
C ALA A 73 -0.12 -6.41 18.64
N LEU A 74 0.89 -6.69 19.47
CA LEU A 74 2.30 -6.61 19.08
C LEU A 74 2.66 -7.67 18.02
N HIS A 75 2.10 -8.88 18.14
CA HIS A 75 2.28 -9.95 17.17
C HIS A 75 1.60 -9.65 15.84
N ARG A 76 0.46 -8.93 15.83
CA ARG A 76 -0.19 -8.50 14.58
C ARG A 76 0.65 -7.49 13.81
N VAL A 77 1.25 -6.51 14.49
CA VAL A 77 2.15 -5.52 13.86
C VAL A 77 3.44 -6.19 13.38
N GLY A 78 4.02 -7.08 14.19
CA GLY A 78 5.18 -7.88 13.80
C GLY A 78 4.92 -8.78 12.59
N ALA A 79 3.78 -9.48 12.56
CA ALA A 79 3.38 -10.33 11.44
C ALA A 79 3.12 -9.52 10.16
N MET A 80 2.47 -8.35 10.26
CA MET A 80 2.29 -7.45 9.11
C MET A 80 3.62 -6.92 8.58
N ALA A 81 4.53 -6.51 9.46
CA ALA A 81 5.87 -6.06 9.07
C ALA A 81 6.66 -7.21 8.42
N MET A 82 6.54 -8.43 8.95
CA MET A 82 7.23 -9.58 8.40
C MET A 82 6.63 -10.03 7.05
N CYS A 83 5.31 -9.94 6.86
CA CYS A 83 4.67 -10.12 5.55
C CYS A 83 5.13 -9.05 4.55
N ALA A 84 5.24 -7.79 4.96
CA ALA A 84 5.77 -6.72 4.12
C ALA A 84 7.24 -6.97 3.74
N VAL A 85 8.06 -7.44 4.69
CA VAL A 85 9.46 -7.81 4.45
C VAL A 85 9.57 -9.04 3.54
N LEU A 86 8.71 -10.06 3.68
CA LEU A 86 8.67 -11.20 2.76
C LEU A 86 8.22 -10.79 1.34
N LEU A 87 7.27 -9.85 1.27
CA LEU A 87 6.84 -9.19 0.05
C LEU A 87 7.87 -8.18 -0.49
N MET A 88 8.97 -7.88 0.21
CA MET A 88 10.01 -6.98 -0.30
C MET A 88 11.36 -7.69 -0.53
N GLY A 89 11.72 -8.66 0.30
CA GLY A 89 13.11 -9.14 0.44
C GLY A 89 13.46 -10.44 -0.28
N ALA A 90 12.50 -11.33 -0.59
CA ALA A 90 12.83 -12.63 -1.20
C ALA A 90 11.86 -13.09 -2.31
N GLY A 91 10.59 -12.65 -2.31
CA GLY A 91 9.62 -12.99 -3.36
C GLY A 91 8.82 -11.81 -3.90
N GLY A 92 8.51 -10.80 -3.07
CA GLY A 92 7.60 -9.74 -3.52
C GLY A 92 8.25 -8.53 -4.21
N GLY A 93 9.58 -8.35 -4.16
CA GLY A 93 10.25 -7.45 -5.11
C GLY A 93 10.07 -7.95 -6.55
N GLY A 94 10.13 -9.27 -6.73
CA GLY A 94 9.78 -9.96 -7.98
C GLY A 94 8.29 -9.90 -8.30
N ALA A 95 7.40 -10.02 -7.30
CA ALA A 95 5.95 -9.93 -7.54
C ALA A 95 5.49 -8.51 -7.90
N VAL A 96 6.04 -7.47 -7.26
CA VAL A 96 5.83 -6.05 -7.63
C VAL A 96 6.37 -5.80 -9.03
N TYR A 97 7.54 -6.36 -9.35
CA TYR A 97 8.13 -6.27 -10.69
C TYR A 97 7.30 -7.01 -11.76
N ALA A 98 6.85 -8.23 -11.47
CA ALA A 98 6.01 -9.03 -12.36
C ALA A 98 4.60 -8.46 -12.51
N ALA A 99 4.07 -7.82 -11.46
CA ALA A 99 2.79 -7.13 -11.52
C ALA A 99 2.80 -5.97 -12.53
N GLU A 100 3.94 -5.36 -12.82
CA GLU A 100 3.99 -4.25 -13.79
C GLU A 100 3.61 -4.70 -15.21
N ASP A 101 4.06 -5.88 -15.60
CA ASP A 101 3.76 -6.47 -16.91
C ASP A 101 2.44 -7.26 -16.93
N ALA A 102 1.75 -7.38 -15.79
CA ALA A 102 0.52 -8.13 -15.67
C ALA A 102 -0.60 -7.58 -16.58
N MET A 103 -1.25 -8.48 -17.32
CA MET A 103 -2.45 -8.25 -18.12
C MET A 103 -3.71 -8.45 -17.27
N PRO A 104 -4.89 -8.00 -17.71
CA PRO A 104 -6.13 -8.09 -16.92
C PRO A 104 -6.53 -9.52 -16.50
N GLU A 105 -6.00 -10.53 -17.19
CA GLU A 105 -6.23 -11.94 -16.87
C GLU A 105 -5.31 -12.49 -15.77
N ASP A 106 -4.22 -11.79 -15.48
CA ASP A 106 -3.19 -12.26 -14.58
C ASP A 106 -3.55 -12.03 -13.12
N ILE A 107 -3.17 -12.99 -12.27
CA ILE A 107 -3.42 -12.96 -10.81
C ILE A 107 -2.82 -11.71 -10.14
N LEU A 108 -1.71 -11.19 -10.67
CA LEU A 108 -0.99 -10.04 -10.12
C LEU A 108 -1.53 -8.68 -10.61
N TYR A 109 -2.53 -8.67 -11.50
CA TYR A 109 -3.10 -7.44 -12.03
C TYR A 109 -3.67 -6.49 -10.95
N PRO A 110 -4.34 -6.97 -9.88
CA PRO A 110 -4.76 -6.10 -8.79
C PRO A 110 -3.59 -5.39 -8.08
N VAL A 111 -2.41 -6.00 -8.04
CA VAL A 111 -1.20 -5.40 -7.46
C VAL A 111 -0.70 -4.25 -8.35
N LYS A 112 -0.71 -4.44 -9.68
CA LYS A 112 -0.41 -3.38 -10.66
C LYS A 112 -1.24 -2.13 -10.39
N LEU A 113 -2.55 -2.32 -10.28
CA LEU A 113 -3.52 -1.23 -10.15
C LEU A 113 -3.45 -0.53 -8.79
N HIS A 114 -3.46 -1.31 -7.71
CA HIS A 114 -3.67 -0.77 -6.37
C HIS A 114 -2.37 -0.45 -5.62
N VAL A 115 -1.23 -0.98 -6.07
CA VAL A 115 0.05 -0.79 -5.40
C VAL A 115 1.00 -0.02 -6.33
N ASN A 116 1.40 -0.63 -7.44
CA ASN A 116 2.44 -0.07 -8.31
C ASN A 116 2.04 1.30 -8.85
N GLU A 117 0.88 1.38 -9.49
CA GLU A 117 0.45 2.61 -10.16
C GLU A 117 0.13 3.74 -9.18
N ARG A 118 -0.38 3.41 -7.99
CA ARG A 118 -0.64 4.41 -6.94
C ARG A 118 0.67 4.95 -6.38
N PHE A 119 1.65 4.07 -6.14
CA PHE A 119 2.97 4.46 -5.67
C PHE A 119 3.69 5.35 -6.68
N MET A 120 3.72 4.93 -7.95
CA MET A 120 4.34 5.72 -9.03
C MET A 120 3.62 7.06 -9.24
N GLY A 121 2.28 7.07 -9.23
CA GLY A 121 1.49 8.29 -9.33
C GLY A 121 1.76 9.28 -8.19
N ALA A 122 1.92 8.78 -6.96
CA ALA A 122 2.22 9.61 -5.79
C ALA A 122 3.61 10.26 -5.84
N MET A 123 4.56 9.67 -6.57
CA MET A 123 5.90 10.26 -6.76
C MET A 123 5.92 11.45 -7.72
N HIS A 124 4.92 11.60 -8.58
CA HIS A 124 4.84 12.70 -9.54
C HIS A 124 4.28 13.98 -8.89
N ARG A 125 5.17 14.93 -8.58
CA ARG A 125 4.82 16.16 -7.85
C ARG A 125 4.40 17.33 -8.74
N THR A 126 4.91 17.43 -9.97
CA THR A 126 4.59 18.56 -10.86
C THR A 126 3.39 18.25 -11.77
N PRO A 127 2.60 19.26 -12.16
CA PRO A 127 1.46 19.08 -13.07
C PRO A 127 1.83 18.36 -14.37
N GLU A 128 2.95 18.72 -14.99
CA GLU A 128 3.42 18.12 -16.24
C GLU A 128 3.71 16.63 -16.06
N ARG A 129 4.35 16.26 -14.94
CA ARG A 129 4.67 14.87 -14.64
C ARG A 129 3.43 14.04 -14.36
N LYS A 130 2.39 14.64 -13.75
CA LYS A 130 1.09 14.00 -13.53
C LYS A 130 0.36 13.78 -14.85
N VAL A 131 0.32 14.79 -15.72
CA VAL A 131 -0.21 14.68 -17.08
C VAL A 131 0.49 13.55 -17.84
N GLU A 132 1.82 13.57 -17.92
CA GLU A 132 2.60 12.51 -18.56
C GLU A 132 2.31 11.11 -17.96
N TRP A 133 2.04 11.04 -16.65
CA TRP A 133 1.70 9.79 -15.98
C TRP A 133 0.30 9.29 -16.36
N ASP A 134 -0.70 10.18 -16.43
CA ASP A 134 -2.03 9.81 -16.89
C ASP A 134 -2.03 9.37 -18.35
N GLN A 135 -1.25 10.05 -19.22
CA GLN A 135 -1.02 9.59 -20.60
C GLN A 135 -0.49 8.15 -20.62
N ARG A 136 0.55 7.86 -19.81
CA ARG A 136 1.14 6.52 -19.73
C ARG A 136 0.15 5.47 -19.23
N ARG A 137 -0.71 5.83 -18.27
CA ARG A 137 -1.74 4.91 -17.76
C ARG A 137 -2.82 4.66 -18.80
N LEU A 138 -3.18 5.67 -19.59
CA LEU A 138 -4.11 5.51 -20.69
C LEU A 138 -3.55 4.58 -21.78
N ASP A 139 -2.29 4.80 -22.20
CA ASP A 139 -1.57 3.91 -23.13
C ASP A 139 -1.63 2.44 -22.67
N ARG A 140 -1.48 2.21 -21.35
CA ARG A 140 -1.59 0.85 -20.77
C ARG A 140 -2.98 0.28 -20.90
N ARG A 141 -4.04 1.04 -20.58
CA ARG A 141 -5.42 0.54 -20.66
C ARG A 141 -5.82 0.24 -22.10
N LEU A 142 -5.37 1.04 -23.05
CA LEU A 142 -5.60 0.80 -24.48
C LEU A 142 -4.88 -0.47 -24.94
N HIS A 143 -3.62 -0.68 -24.53
CA HIS A 143 -2.92 -1.94 -24.79
C HIS A 143 -3.60 -3.16 -24.17
N GLU A 144 -4.16 -3.01 -22.97
CA GLU A 144 -4.91 -4.07 -22.31
C GLU A 144 -6.22 -4.38 -23.04
N ALA A 145 -6.90 -3.37 -23.56
CA ALA A 145 -8.09 -3.56 -24.40
C ALA A 145 -7.73 -4.30 -25.70
N GLU A 146 -6.66 -3.89 -26.38
CA GLU A 146 -6.16 -4.57 -27.58
C GLU A 146 -5.80 -6.03 -27.32
N HIS A 147 -5.12 -6.31 -26.20
CA HIS A 147 -4.80 -7.68 -25.78
C HIS A 147 -6.07 -8.50 -25.53
N LEU A 148 -7.04 -7.92 -24.83
CA LEU A 148 -8.28 -8.62 -24.54
C LEU A 148 -9.12 -8.88 -25.78
N SER A 149 -9.18 -7.97 -26.74
CA SER A 149 -9.90 -8.16 -28.02
C SER A 149 -9.33 -9.30 -28.86
N GLN A 150 -8.07 -9.68 -28.66
CA GLN A 150 -7.42 -10.81 -29.35
C GLN A 150 -7.52 -12.11 -28.57
N SER A 151 -7.64 -12.03 -27.25
CA SER A 151 -7.83 -13.20 -26.37
C SER A 151 -9.31 -13.54 -26.26
N SER A 152 -9.66 -14.77 -25.94
CA SER A 152 -11.06 -15.16 -25.63
C SER A 152 -11.57 -14.57 -24.30
N GLY A 153 -10.83 -13.67 -23.66
CA GLY A 153 -11.10 -13.15 -22.33
C GLY A 153 -11.71 -11.76 -22.25
N LEU A 154 -12.17 -11.18 -23.36
CA LEU A 154 -13.00 -9.96 -23.33
C LEU A 154 -14.42 -10.30 -22.87
N THR A 155 -14.59 -10.55 -21.57
CA THR A 155 -15.90 -10.65 -20.92
C THR A 155 -16.51 -9.26 -20.74
N GLU A 156 -17.84 -9.14 -20.73
CA GLU A 156 -18.54 -7.86 -20.52
C GLU A 156 -18.04 -7.10 -19.28
N VAL A 157 -17.86 -7.79 -18.16
CA VAL A 157 -17.33 -7.22 -16.91
C VAL A 157 -15.94 -6.58 -17.10
N ARG A 158 -15.05 -7.23 -17.86
CA ARG A 158 -13.70 -6.73 -18.11
C ARG A 158 -13.69 -5.56 -19.09
N ARG A 159 -14.62 -5.55 -20.05
CA ARG A 159 -14.85 -4.44 -20.97
C ARG A 159 -15.30 -3.20 -20.18
N GLU A 160 -16.37 -3.30 -19.41
CA GLU A 160 -16.88 -2.21 -18.57
C GLU A 160 -15.79 -1.68 -17.61
N MET A 161 -15.02 -2.58 -16.97
CA MET A 161 -13.91 -2.18 -16.10
C MET A 161 -12.81 -1.41 -16.82
N LEU A 162 -12.50 -1.76 -18.08
CA LEU A 162 -11.50 -1.03 -18.87
C LEU A 162 -12.05 0.32 -19.34
N GLU A 163 -13.29 0.35 -19.83
CA GLU A 163 -13.97 1.58 -20.26
C GLU A 163 -14.00 2.62 -19.14
N GLN A 164 -14.51 2.24 -17.95
CA GLN A 164 -14.52 3.12 -16.78
C GLN A 164 -13.13 3.62 -16.40
N ARG A 165 -12.09 2.79 -16.58
CA ARG A 165 -10.71 3.19 -16.27
C ARG A 165 -10.15 4.14 -17.30
N ILE A 166 -10.44 3.92 -18.57
CA ILE A 166 -10.05 4.79 -19.68
C ILE A 166 -10.69 6.15 -19.48
N GLU A 167 -12.01 6.20 -19.27
CA GLU A 167 -12.78 7.42 -18.99
C GLU A 167 -12.16 8.19 -17.82
N LYS A 168 -11.96 7.52 -16.68
CA LYS A 168 -11.34 8.12 -15.51
C LYS A 168 -9.92 8.64 -15.76
N ARG A 169 -9.17 8.07 -16.71
CA ARG A 169 -7.82 8.57 -17.06
C ARG A 169 -7.91 9.80 -17.97
N VAL A 170 -8.86 9.84 -18.90
CA VAL A 170 -9.12 11.02 -19.72
C VAL A 170 -9.55 12.20 -18.85
N GLU A 171 -10.46 11.97 -17.89
CA GLU A 171 -10.87 12.99 -16.91
C GLU A 171 -9.69 13.49 -16.07
N SER A 172 -8.87 12.58 -15.52
CA SER A 172 -7.68 12.96 -14.74
C SER A 172 -6.67 13.74 -15.59
N PHE A 173 -6.52 13.39 -16.87
CA PHE A 173 -5.67 14.12 -17.80
C PHE A 173 -6.17 15.56 -17.99
N GLN A 174 -7.48 15.75 -18.24
CA GLN A 174 -8.10 17.07 -18.37
C GLN A 174 -7.92 17.90 -17.09
N GLU A 175 -8.13 17.30 -15.93
CA GLU A 175 -7.97 17.99 -14.64
C GLU A 175 -6.51 18.40 -14.37
N HIS A 176 -5.55 17.59 -14.80
CA HIS A 176 -4.13 17.87 -14.58
C HIS A 176 -3.54 18.82 -15.64
N ILE A 177 -4.03 18.79 -16.88
CA ILE A 177 -3.54 19.66 -17.96
C ILE A 177 -3.94 21.11 -17.73
N GLU A 178 -5.09 21.36 -17.11
CA GLU A 178 -5.52 22.69 -16.67
C GLU A 178 -4.54 23.34 -15.68
N ARG A 179 -3.74 22.54 -14.97
CA ARG A 179 -2.72 23.01 -14.02
C ARG A 179 -1.33 23.15 -14.64
N VAL A 180 -1.17 22.80 -15.91
CA VAL A 180 0.07 23.00 -16.68
C VAL A 180 0.10 24.43 -17.25
N PRO A 181 1.25 25.14 -17.21
CA PRO A 181 1.42 26.44 -17.87
C PRO A 181 1.06 26.39 -19.36
N GLU A 182 0.42 27.45 -19.88
CA GLU A 182 -0.09 27.48 -21.26
C GLU A 182 0.97 27.16 -22.32
N GLU A 183 2.20 27.65 -22.14
CA GLU A 183 3.34 27.39 -23.05
C GLU A 183 3.58 25.90 -23.33
N ARG A 184 3.26 25.04 -22.37
CA ARG A 184 3.47 23.58 -22.47
C ARG A 184 2.19 22.79 -22.67
N ARG A 185 1.03 23.41 -22.43
CA ARG A 185 -0.29 22.77 -22.52
C ARG A 185 -0.55 22.24 -23.93
N ALA A 186 -0.47 23.12 -24.93
CA ALA A 186 -0.77 22.77 -26.31
C ALA A 186 0.08 21.59 -26.82
N VAL A 187 1.36 21.57 -26.49
CA VAL A 187 2.29 20.49 -26.88
C VAL A 187 1.92 19.17 -26.21
N LEU A 188 1.45 19.18 -24.96
CA LEU A 188 1.05 17.98 -24.24
C LEU A 188 -0.31 17.45 -24.71
N GLU A 189 -1.24 18.33 -25.05
CA GLU A 189 -2.54 18.01 -25.64
C GLU A 189 -2.39 17.41 -27.04
N GLU A 190 -1.61 18.04 -27.91
CA GLU A 190 -1.32 17.50 -29.25
C GLU A 190 -0.71 16.10 -29.15
N LYS A 191 0.27 15.91 -28.26
CA LYS A 191 0.89 14.61 -28.00
C LYS A 191 -0.10 13.59 -27.44
N PHE A 192 -1.05 14.02 -26.61
CA PHE A 192 -2.08 13.15 -26.09
C PHE A 192 -2.98 12.66 -27.21
N GLN A 193 -3.53 13.60 -27.97
CA GLN A 193 -4.49 13.35 -29.04
C GLN A 193 -3.88 12.45 -30.13
N ALA A 194 -2.67 12.80 -30.60
CA ALA A 194 -1.98 12.02 -31.62
C ALA A 194 -1.63 10.59 -31.18
N ARG A 195 -1.54 10.32 -29.87
CA ARG A 195 -1.33 8.97 -29.34
C ARG A 195 -2.65 8.23 -29.19
N PHE A 196 -3.67 8.91 -28.65
CA PHE A 196 -5.00 8.36 -28.47
C PHE A 196 -5.63 7.94 -29.81
N GLU A 197 -5.58 8.80 -30.82
CA GLU A 197 -6.09 8.53 -32.17
C GLU A 197 -5.42 7.30 -32.79
N LYS A 198 -4.10 7.14 -32.62
CA LYS A 198 -3.38 5.95 -33.11
C LYS A 198 -3.85 4.65 -32.48
N HIS A 199 -4.23 4.69 -31.20
CA HIS A 199 -4.80 3.53 -30.52
C HIS A 199 -6.23 3.25 -30.99
N GLN A 200 -7.05 4.29 -31.18
CA GLN A 200 -8.40 4.14 -31.72
C GLN A 200 -8.38 3.55 -33.12
N GLU A 201 -7.56 4.10 -34.03
CA GLU A 201 -7.41 3.59 -35.40
C GLU A 201 -6.94 2.12 -35.40
N PHE A 202 -6.04 1.75 -34.49
CA PHE A 202 -5.58 0.37 -34.37
C PHE A 202 -6.68 -0.57 -33.87
N LEU A 203 -7.47 -0.15 -32.88
CA LEU A 203 -8.61 -0.90 -32.36
C LEU A 203 -9.71 -1.07 -33.41
N GLU A 204 -10.00 -0.04 -34.19
CA GLU A 204 -10.96 -0.11 -35.31
C GLU A 204 -10.52 -1.12 -36.38
N LYS A 205 -9.24 -1.08 -36.78
CA LYS A 205 -8.67 -2.07 -37.71
C LYS A 205 -8.69 -3.49 -37.14
N LEU A 206 -8.56 -3.61 -35.82
CA LEU A 206 -8.62 -4.90 -35.15
C LEU A 206 -10.04 -5.48 -35.19
N ASP A 207 -11.05 -4.63 -34.99
CA ASP A 207 -12.47 -4.99 -35.08
C ASP A 207 -12.88 -5.34 -36.53
N SER A 208 -12.36 -4.61 -37.52
CA SER A 208 -12.60 -4.91 -38.94
C SER A 208 -11.81 -6.12 -39.47
N GLY A 209 -10.93 -6.72 -38.66
CA GLY A 209 -10.12 -7.88 -39.04
C GLY A 209 -8.98 -7.58 -40.02
N GLU A 210 -8.67 -6.30 -40.26
CA GLU A 210 -7.66 -5.85 -41.22
C GLU A 210 -6.22 -5.93 -40.69
N VAL A 211 -6.03 -6.06 -39.38
CA VAL A 211 -4.68 -6.08 -38.77
C VAL A 211 -3.95 -7.37 -39.06
N THR A 212 -2.83 -7.27 -39.79
CA THR A 212 -1.97 -8.42 -40.03
C THR A 212 -1.09 -8.76 -38.82
N ARG A 213 -0.67 -10.03 -38.70
CA ARG A 213 0.25 -10.50 -37.63
C ARG A 213 1.57 -9.71 -37.59
N GLY A 214 2.05 -9.23 -38.74
CA GLY A 214 3.27 -8.43 -38.83
C GLY A 214 3.11 -7.00 -38.29
N GLU A 215 1.99 -6.35 -38.60
CA GLU A 215 1.64 -5.03 -38.06
C GLU A 215 1.42 -5.09 -36.55
N MET A 216 0.82 -6.18 -36.07
CA MET A 216 0.63 -6.46 -34.67
C MET A 216 1.96 -6.59 -33.91
N GLN A 217 2.93 -7.33 -34.46
CA GLN A 217 4.25 -7.45 -33.82
C GLN A 217 5.01 -6.12 -33.82
N LYS A 218 4.91 -5.34 -34.91
CA LYS A 218 5.45 -3.98 -34.95
C LYS A 218 4.81 -3.09 -33.89
N PHE A 219 3.49 -3.19 -33.73
CA PHE A 219 2.73 -2.45 -32.73
C PHE A 219 3.14 -2.84 -31.30
N LYS A 220 3.12 -4.13 -30.97
CA LYS A 220 3.56 -4.65 -29.66
C LYS A 220 4.98 -4.24 -29.32
N LYS A 221 5.90 -4.28 -30.30
CA LYS A 221 7.28 -3.83 -30.12
C LYS A 221 7.38 -2.33 -29.84
N ARG A 222 6.60 -1.49 -30.52
CA ARG A 222 6.52 -0.05 -30.23
C ARG A 222 6.00 0.21 -28.81
N MET A 223 4.97 -0.53 -28.39
CA MET A 223 4.43 -0.40 -27.03
C MET A 223 5.44 -0.82 -25.98
N LEU A 224 6.13 -1.94 -26.18
CA LEU A 224 7.21 -2.38 -25.32
C LEU A 224 8.38 -1.38 -25.29
N ASP A 225 8.72 -0.74 -26.42
CA ASP A 225 9.75 0.30 -26.46
C ASP A 225 9.35 1.52 -25.62
N VAL A 226 8.11 2.00 -25.77
CA VAL A 226 7.55 3.09 -24.94
C VAL A 226 7.63 2.72 -23.44
N HIS A 227 7.27 1.49 -23.08
CA HIS A 227 7.34 1.01 -21.70
C HIS A 227 8.79 0.83 -21.22
N SER A 228 9.71 0.42 -22.10
CA SER A 228 11.13 0.25 -21.76
C SER A 228 11.89 1.56 -21.61
N ARG A 229 11.51 2.61 -22.36
CA ARG A 229 12.02 3.99 -22.18
C ARG A 229 11.63 4.56 -20.82
N VAL A 230 10.54 4.05 -20.23
CA VAL A 230 10.08 4.37 -18.87
C VAL A 230 10.83 3.56 -17.80
N ARG A 231 11.38 2.38 -18.17
CA ARG A 231 12.14 1.50 -17.27
C ARG A 231 13.45 2.13 -16.76
N LYS A 232 13.99 3.11 -17.48
CA LYS A 232 15.03 3.99 -16.94
C LYS A 232 14.34 5.19 -16.26
N PRO A 233 14.38 5.32 -14.93
CA PRO A 233 14.06 6.60 -14.33
C PRO A 233 15.02 7.61 -14.95
N ARG A 234 14.49 8.53 -15.77
CA ARG A 234 15.23 9.69 -16.26
C ARG A 234 15.77 10.38 -15.01
N ASP A 235 17.09 10.39 -14.85
CA ASP A 235 17.85 10.80 -13.67
C ASP A 235 17.08 11.79 -12.78
N ILE A 236 16.51 11.29 -11.68
CA ILE A 236 15.73 12.08 -10.70
C ILE A 236 16.68 12.77 -9.69
N TYR A 237 17.99 12.54 -9.80
CA TYR A 237 18.99 13.28 -9.03
C TYR A 237 19.53 14.42 -9.89
N PRO A 238 19.36 15.70 -9.50
CA PRO A 238 20.23 16.73 -10.04
C PRO A 238 21.65 16.33 -9.66
N LYS A 239 22.46 16.07 -10.68
CA LYS A 239 23.91 15.95 -10.51
C LYS A 239 24.37 17.35 -10.12
N ASN A 240 24.54 17.57 -8.82
CA ASN A 240 25.18 18.77 -8.32
C ASN A 240 26.63 18.71 -8.79
N GLU A 241 26.90 19.18 -10.00
CA GLU A 241 28.26 19.40 -10.47
C GLU A 241 28.83 20.57 -9.68
N VAL A 242 29.34 20.25 -8.49
CA VAL A 242 30.38 21.07 -7.86
C VAL A 242 31.54 21.02 -8.85
N ARG A 243 31.68 22.09 -9.62
CA ARG A 243 32.83 22.39 -10.45
C ARG A 243 34.05 22.47 -9.53
N LEU A 244 34.69 21.32 -9.32
CA LEU A 244 36.05 21.26 -8.81
C LEU A 244 36.94 21.66 -9.99
N GLU A 245 37.44 22.89 -9.93
CA GLU A 245 38.53 23.36 -10.77
C GLU A 245 39.72 22.41 -10.63
N GLN A 246 39.94 21.58 -11.64
CA GLN A 246 41.22 20.88 -11.78
C GLN A 246 42.15 21.76 -12.58
N GLY A 247 42.98 22.50 -11.85
CA GLY A 247 44.26 22.97 -12.35
C GLY A 247 45.10 21.77 -12.81
N VAL A 248 45.50 21.81 -14.07
CA VAL A 248 46.45 20.85 -14.66
C VAL A 248 47.85 21.25 -14.23
N THR A 249 48.59 20.32 -13.63
CA THR A 249 49.94 19.87 -14.05
C THR A 249 50.66 19.14 -12.90
N GLY A 250 51.43 18.10 -13.23
CA GLY A 250 52.53 17.66 -12.36
C GLY A 250 52.54 16.19 -11.94
N ARG A 251 52.70 15.30 -12.92
CA ARG A 251 53.08 13.88 -12.81
C ARG A 251 54.26 13.66 -11.83
N LYS A 252 54.13 12.77 -10.82
CA LYS A 252 55.27 11.96 -10.32
C LYS A 252 54.84 10.64 -9.67
N ARG A 253 55.58 9.59 -10.07
CA ARG A 253 55.43 8.15 -9.81
C ARG A 253 55.36 7.78 -8.33
N MET A 254 54.53 6.79 -8.01
CA MET A 254 54.69 5.93 -6.82
C MET A 254 55.50 4.70 -7.23
N ASP A 255 56.67 4.54 -6.62
CA ASP A 255 57.37 3.25 -6.51
C ASP A 255 57.44 2.95 -5.00
N ILE A 256 56.59 2.04 -4.52
CA ILE A 256 56.65 1.53 -3.14
C ILE A 256 57.41 0.21 -3.19
N GLN A 257 58.68 0.26 -2.79
CA GLN A 257 59.51 -0.91 -2.57
C GLN A 257 59.50 -1.27 -1.07
N ASN A 258 58.79 -2.36 -0.80
CA ASN A 258 59.11 -3.47 0.09
C ASN A 258 60.16 -3.27 1.23
N GLY A 259 59.76 -3.68 2.44
CA GLY A 259 60.62 -4.52 3.28
C GLY A 259 61.19 -3.89 4.57
N GLN A 260 60.81 -4.52 5.69
CA GLN A 260 61.60 -4.66 6.94
C GLN A 260 61.73 -3.41 7.82
N ASN A 261 61.83 -3.44 9.15
CA ASN A 261 61.57 -4.37 10.25
C ASN A 261 61.92 -3.53 11.52
N VAL A 262 61.52 -3.97 12.72
CA VAL A 262 62.09 -3.58 14.04
C VAL A 262 61.54 -2.32 14.78
N ALA A 263 60.55 -2.59 15.64
CA ALA A 263 60.47 -2.41 17.12
C ALA A 263 60.78 -1.04 17.84
N PRO A 264 60.28 -0.84 19.10
CA PRO A 264 59.99 0.49 19.66
C PRO A 264 60.79 0.92 20.93
N ARG A 265 60.94 2.25 21.12
CA ARG A 265 61.22 3.06 22.37
C ARG A 265 62.52 2.73 23.16
N PRO A 266 62.98 3.46 24.22
CA PRO A 266 62.58 4.76 24.84
C PRO A 266 63.75 5.75 25.20
N SER A 267 63.36 6.90 25.76
CA SER A 267 63.99 7.91 26.67
C SER A 267 65.43 7.75 27.22
N ARG A 268 66.22 8.85 27.22
CA ARG A 268 66.76 9.55 28.43
C ARG A 268 67.82 10.65 28.13
N ASP A 269 67.65 11.78 28.81
CA ASP A 269 68.62 12.63 29.53
C ASP A 269 69.95 13.11 28.87
N LEU A 270 70.03 14.45 28.69
CA LEU A 270 71.09 15.44 29.04
C LEU A 270 72.56 14.97 29.20
N PRO A 271 73.56 15.76 28.75
CA PRO A 271 73.97 16.93 29.56
C PRO A 271 74.52 18.17 28.83
N LEU A 272 74.64 19.23 29.64
CA LEU A 272 75.23 20.56 29.46
C LEU A 272 76.74 20.57 29.16
N ARG A 273 77.18 21.49 28.29
CA ARG A 273 78.44 22.30 28.30
C ARG A 273 78.65 22.84 26.89
N GLY A 274 79.03 24.08 26.63
CA GLY A 274 79.42 25.21 27.45
C GLY A 274 79.64 26.41 26.52
N GLU A 275 79.58 27.60 27.08
CA GLU A 275 79.87 28.86 26.41
C GLU A 275 81.26 28.90 25.77
N LEU A 276 81.42 29.69 24.69
CA LEU A 276 82.50 30.69 24.56
C LEU A 276 82.30 31.58 23.31
N ARG A 277 81.67 32.73 23.55
CA ARG A 277 82.06 34.11 23.22
C ARG A 277 83.11 34.40 22.13
N ARG A 278 82.82 35.50 21.40
CA ARG A 278 83.65 36.42 20.55
C ARG A 278 83.67 36.07 19.06
N ARG A 279 83.48 36.99 18.11
CA ARG A 279 83.42 38.47 18.12
C ARG A 279 82.25 38.94 17.27
#